data_AF-A0A3C0P225-F1
#
_entry.id   AF-A0A3C0P225-F1
#
_cell.length_a   1.000
_cell.length_b   1.000
_cell.length_c   1.000
_cell.angle_alpha   90.00
_cell.angle_beta   90.00
_cell.angle_gamma   90.00
#
_symmetry.space_group_name_H-M   'P 1'
#
loop_
_entity.id
_entity.type
_entity.pdbx_description
1 polymer ?
#
loop_
_entity_poly.entity_id
_entity_poly.type
_entity_poly.pdbx_seq_one_letter_code
_entity_poly.pdbx_strand_id
1 'polypeptide(L)'
;MPTTYAHWRFGDRCMKKLPGNIYQMILDNRAVFDYGVHGPDIFFYYNCLKKNEVNDFGTRMHEIPFGDTLEQIRPCFQKCDDKKAALSYLLGFTCHFVMDSYCHGYIERKDELSKASHGRIESQFDRYLLIKDGYDPVKKKVTFSLRPDRKMAHVISQLFPVWDEKTIYKTLKDQKFYLNLLKDNSKLKRWILSKGMDKLHVSSFKDLMLTEENDPEVADAMLRLDKLSVNALEHYPKLAKSLIGYLLHGDEPDPYFRNHFCQKEDYKDIPVLPLALERSYRTYRQR
;
A
#
# COMPACT_ATOMS: atom_id res chain seq x y z
N MET A 1 0.20 -7.25 -1.82
CA MET A 1 0.82 -5.93 -1.62
C MET A 1 2.02 -6.00 -0.72
N PRO A 2 3.22 -5.93 -1.32
CA PRO A 2 4.11 -4.89 -0.84
C PRO A 2 4.86 -4.24 -2.00
N THR A 3 4.26 -3.16 -2.50
CA THR A 3 4.97 -2.15 -3.30
C THR A 3 5.33 -0.96 -2.42
N THR A 4 6.53 -0.99 -1.84
CA THR A 4 6.92 0.07 -0.89
C THR A 4 7.04 1.42 -1.60
N TYR A 5 7.58 1.43 -2.82
CA TYR A 5 7.82 2.68 -3.54
C TYR A 5 6.54 3.24 -4.18
N ALA A 6 5.71 2.39 -4.78
CA ALA A 6 4.49 2.79 -5.47
C ALA A 6 3.52 3.48 -4.50
N HIS A 7 3.29 2.90 -3.32
CA HIS A 7 2.44 3.51 -2.29
C HIS A 7 3.01 4.81 -1.76
N TRP A 8 4.30 4.86 -1.43
CA TRP A 8 4.93 6.09 -0.97
C TRP A 8 4.84 7.19 -2.03
N ARG A 9 5.14 6.88 -3.29
CA ARG A 9 5.09 7.81 -4.42
C ARG A 9 3.66 8.30 -4.66
N PHE A 10 2.68 7.40 -4.57
CA PHE A 10 1.27 7.74 -4.68
C PHE A 10 0.85 8.71 -3.56
N GLY A 11 1.15 8.38 -2.30
CA GLY A 11 0.90 9.25 -1.15
C GLY A 11 1.54 10.63 -1.26
N ASP A 12 2.80 10.71 -1.70
CA ASP A 12 3.51 11.98 -1.91
C ASP A 12 2.85 12.88 -2.97
N ARG A 13 2.23 12.28 -3.99
CA ARG A 13 1.43 13.00 -5.00
C ARG A 13 0.05 13.38 -4.45
N CYS A 14 -0.59 12.48 -3.71
CA CYS A 14 -1.92 12.66 -3.12
C CYS A 14 -1.95 13.83 -2.13
N MET A 15 -0.99 13.91 -1.20
CA MET A 15 -0.95 14.99 -0.21
C MET A 15 -0.87 16.39 -0.87
N LYS A 16 -0.20 16.52 -2.01
CA LYS A 16 -0.06 17.79 -2.78
C LYS A 16 -1.36 18.26 -3.43
N LYS A 17 -2.39 17.41 -3.48
CA LYS A 17 -3.73 17.74 -4.01
C LYS A 17 -4.69 18.20 -2.91
N LEU A 18 -4.28 18.14 -1.64
CA LEU A 18 -5.12 18.52 -0.50
C LEU A 18 -5.03 20.03 -0.21
N PRO A 19 -6.03 20.61 0.49
CA PRO A 19 -5.98 22.00 0.94
C PRO A 19 -4.71 22.30 1.74
N GLY A 20 -4.19 23.52 1.63
CA GLY A 20 -2.88 23.91 2.17
C GLY A 20 -2.70 23.64 3.68
N ASN A 21 -3.75 23.81 4.48
CA ASN A 21 -3.72 23.50 5.91
C ASN A 21 -3.59 21.99 6.19
N ILE A 22 -4.27 21.15 5.42
CA ILE A 22 -4.17 19.68 5.53
C ILE A 22 -2.80 19.21 5.02
N TYR A 23 -2.34 19.75 3.89
CA TYR A 23 -1.01 19.49 3.37
C TYR A 23 0.08 19.83 4.40
N GLN A 24 0.02 21.00 5.03
CA GLN A 24 0.99 21.39 6.05
C GLN A 24 0.93 20.47 7.28
N MET A 25 -0.27 20.11 7.75
CA MET A 25 -0.43 19.15 8.86
C MET A 25 0.22 17.80 8.54
N ILE A 26 0.09 17.31 7.30
CA ILE A 26 0.75 16.09 6.84
C ILE A 26 2.26 16.27 6.83
N LEU A 27 2.79 17.42 6.38
CA LEU A 27 4.23 17.68 6.40
C LEU A 27 4.79 17.66 7.83
N ASP A 28 4.09 18.29 8.78
CA ASP A 28 4.47 18.30 10.19
C ASP A 28 4.46 16.88 10.81
N ASN A 29 3.66 15.96 10.22
CA ASN A 29 3.51 14.56 10.64
C ASN A 29 3.98 13.56 9.57
N ARG A 30 4.96 13.95 8.74
CA ARG A 30 5.30 13.22 7.50
C ARG A 30 5.63 11.75 7.72
N ALA A 31 6.39 11.43 8.77
CA ALA A 31 6.75 10.04 9.06
C ALA A 31 5.53 9.17 9.38
N VAL A 32 4.52 9.73 10.05
CA VAL A 32 3.28 9.04 10.41
C VAL A 32 2.42 8.82 9.17
N PHE A 33 2.28 9.83 8.32
CA PHE A 33 1.62 9.71 7.02
C PHE A 33 2.30 8.66 6.13
N ASP A 34 3.63 8.69 6.04
CA ASP A 34 4.44 7.75 5.24
C ASP A 34 4.33 6.30 5.74
N TYR A 35 3.95 6.05 6.99
CA TYR A 35 3.55 4.70 7.42
C TYR A 35 2.09 4.40 7.09
N GLY A 36 1.22 5.39 7.20
CA GLY A 36 -0.17 5.29 6.78
C GLY A 36 -0.32 4.84 5.33
N VAL A 37 0.55 5.29 4.40
CA VAL A 37 0.47 4.88 2.97
C VAL A 37 0.64 3.37 2.73
N HIS A 38 1.04 2.60 3.74
CA HIS A 38 1.09 1.15 3.69
C HIS A 38 -0.22 0.49 4.15
N GLY A 39 -1.19 1.26 4.65
CA GLY A 39 -2.50 0.74 5.04
C GLY A 39 -2.42 -0.45 6.01
N PRO A 40 -3.19 -1.53 5.77
CA PRO A 40 -3.12 -2.73 6.58
C PRO A 40 -1.83 -3.55 6.37
N ASP A 41 -1.05 -3.30 5.32
CA ASP A 41 0.16 -4.09 5.00
C ASP A 41 1.20 -4.07 6.12
N ILE A 42 1.22 -3.03 6.96
CA ILE A 42 2.17 -2.97 8.07
C ILE A 42 2.08 -4.24 8.93
N PHE A 43 0.87 -4.75 9.15
CA PHE A 43 0.60 -5.89 10.02
C PHE A 43 1.15 -7.21 9.49
N PHE A 44 1.29 -7.34 8.16
CA PHE A 44 1.89 -8.54 7.54
C PHE A 44 3.32 -8.79 7.99
N TYR A 45 4.05 -7.74 8.38
CA TYR A 45 5.46 -7.84 8.72
C TYR A 45 5.72 -8.33 10.15
N TYR A 46 4.71 -8.31 11.04
CA TYR A 46 4.91 -8.77 12.41
C TYR A 46 5.26 -10.26 12.44
N ASN A 47 6.51 -10.59 12.79
CA ASN A 47 7.01 -11.98 12.84
C ASN A 47 6.65 -12.80 11.58
N CYS A 48 6.75 -12.18 10.40
CA CYS A 48 6.16 -12.67 9.14
C CYS A 48 6.69 -14.00 8.60
N LEU A 49 7.69 -14.61 9.26
CA LEU A 49 8.16 -15.97 8.94
C LEU A 49 7.21 -17.07 9.43
N LYS A 50 6.19 -16.72 10.23
CA LYS A 50 5.14 -17.63 10.70
C LYS A 50 3.79 -16.92 10.76
N LYS A 51 2.72 -17.66 10.48
CA LYS A 51 1.34 -17.18 10.68
C LYS A 51 1.09 -16.81 12.15
N ASN A 52 0.40 -15.71 12.40
CA ASN A 52 0.08 -15.21 13.73
C ASN A 52 -1.13 -14.26 13.69
N GLU A 53 -1.70 -13.93 14.84
CA GLU A 53 -2.94 -13.13 14.88
C GLU A 53 -2.79 -11.72 14.30
N VAL A 54 -1.57 -11.14 14.35
CA VAL A 54 -1.29 -9.79 13.82
C VAL A 54 -1.27 -9.82 12.29
N ASN A 55 -0.58 -10.79 11.67
CA ASN A 55 -0.60 -10.88 10.21
C ASN A 55 -1.98 -11.28 9.66
N ASP A 56 -2.71 -12.16 10.36
CA ASP A 56 -4.09 -12.49 10.00
C ASP A 56 -5.04 -11.28 10.15
N PHE A 57 -4.77 -10.37 11.08
CA PHE A 57 -5.50 -9.12 11.21
C PHE A 57 -5.31 -8.23 9.98
N GLY A 58 -4.08 -8.11 9.47
CA GLY A 58 -3.81 -7.42 8.21
C GLY A 58 -4.61 -8.01 7.04
N THR A 59 -4.72 -9.34 6.96
CA THR A 59 -5.48 -10.02 5.89
C THR A 59 -6.97 -9.68 5.98
N ARG A 60 -7.57 -9.84 7.17
CA ARG A 60 -9.00 -9.54 7.37
C ARG A 60 -9.35 -8.10 7.04
N MET A 61 -8.47 -7.15 7.35
CA MET A 61 -8.70 -5.74 7.01
C MET A 61 -8.78 -5.48 5.50
N HIS A 62 -8.09 -6.27 4.68
CA HIS A 62 -8.16 -6.13 3.22
C HIS A 62 -9.48 -6.66 2.63
N GLU A 63 -10.09 -7.65 3.29
CA GLU A 63 -11.30 -8.36 2.84
C GLU A 63 -12.60 -7.64 3.20
N ILE A 64 -12.59 -6.75 4.19
CA ILE A 64 -13.77 -5.98 4.61
C ILE A 64 -13.83 -4.62 3.91
N PRO A 65 -15.04 -4.04 3.74
CA PRO A 65 -15.19 -2.65 3.31
C PRO A 65 -14.35 -1.69 4.15
N PHE A 66 -13.75 -0.68 3.52
CA PHE A 66 -12.97 0.31 4.25
C PHE A 66 -13.84 1.13 5.22
N GLY A 67 -15.12 1.34 4.90
CA GLY A 67 -16.11 1.96 5.77
C GLY A 67 -16.24 1.25 7.12
N ASP A 68 -16.31 -0.09 7.11
CA ASP A 68 -16.43 -0.91 8.32
C ASP A 68 -15.17 -0.78 9.21
N THR A 69 -14.00 -0.60 8.58
CA THR A 69 -12.75 -0.27 9.30
C THR A 69 -12.85 1.12 9.93
N LEU A 70 -13.34 2.12 9.20
CA LEU A 70 -13.50 3.49 9.70
C LEU A 70 -14.51 3.59 10.85
N GLU A 71 -15.59 2.80 10.82
CA GLU A 71 -16.57 2.71 11.90
C GLU A 71 -15.94 2.24 13.21
N GLN A 72 -15.04 1.26 13.14
CA GLN A 72 -14.29 0.78 14.32
C GLN A 72 -13.25 1.81 14.78
N ILE A 73 -12.60 2.50 13.85
CA ILE A 73 -11.54 3.47 14.16
C ILE A 73 -12.10 4.78 14.73
N ARG A 74 -13.25 5.27 14.28
CA ARG A 74 -13.75 6.61 14.62
C ARG A 74 -13.87 6.86 16.14
N PRO A 75 -14.47 5.97 16.96
CA PRO A 75 -14.48 6.14 18.41
C PRO A 75 -13.09 6.20 19.03
N CYS A 76 -12.14 5.46 18.46
CA CYS A 76 -10.74 5.43 18.90
C CYS A 76 -10.01 6.73 18.53
N PHE A 77 -10.21 7.22 17.30
CA PHE A 77 -9.72 8.51 16.84
C PHE A 77 -10.18 9.67 17.72
N GLN A 78 -11.43 9.65 18.21
CA GLN A 78 -11.94 10.71 19.09
C GLN A 78 -11.21 10.81 20.43
N LYS A 79 -10.64 9.69 20.89
CA LYS A 79 -9.88 9.56 22.13
C LYS A 79 -8.37 9.68 21.94
N CYS A 80 -7.88 9.77 20.71
CA CYS A 80 -6.46 9.94 20.44
C CYS A 80 -5.95 11.28 21.00
N ASP A 81 -4.80 11.23 21.66
CA ASP A 81 -4.20 12.42 22.26
C ASP A 81 -3.63 13.36 21.19
N ASP A 82 -3.02 12.78 20.15
CA ASP A 82 -2.52 13.51 18.98
C ASP A 82 -3.42 13.27 17.75
N LYS A 83 -4.52 14.02 17.69
CA LYS A 83 -5.47 13.94 16.56
C LYS A 83 -4.86 14.33 15.22
N LYS A 84 -3.83 15.19 15.19
CA LYS A 84 -3.19 15.61 13.93
C LYS A 84 -2.32 14.49 13.35
N ALA A 85 -1.53 13.82 14.20
CA ALA A 85 -0.76 12.65 13.80
C ALA A 85 -1.69 11.50 13.39
N ALA A 86 -2.74 11.22 14.17
CA ALA A 86 -3.72 10.20 13.87
C ALA A 86 -4.45 10.45 12.54
N LEU A 87 -4.88 11.69 12.28
CA LEU A 87 -5.49 12.06 11.00
C LEU A 87 -4.50 11.94 9.84
N SER A 88 -3.23 12.30 10.05
CA SER A 88 -2.19 12.14 9.03
C SER A 88 -1.95 10.66 8.70
N TYR A 89 -1.97 9.77 9.70
CA TYR A 89 -1.92 8.32 9.49
C TYR A 89 -3.10 7.84 8.64
N LEU A 90 -4.33 8.22 8.99
CA LEU A 90 -5.54 7.78 8.29
C LEU A 90 -5.66 8.37 6.88
N LEU A 91 -5.13 9.57 6.63
CA LEU A 91 -5.02 10.13 5.28
C LEU A 91 -4.02 9.35 4.43
N GLY A 92 -2.93 8.87 5.02
CA GLY A 92 -2.01 7.91 4.40
C GLY A 92 -2.70 6.57 4.13
N PHE A 93 -3.41 6.02 5.13
CA PHE A 93 -4.16 4.76 5.01
C PHE A 93 -5.18 4.81 3.88
N THR A 94 -5.83 5.96 3.73
CA THR A 94 -6.75 6.22 2.62
C THR A 94 -6.02 6.27 1.27
N CYS A 95 -4.76 6.71 1.21
CA CYS A 95 -3.97 6.62 -0.03
C CYS A 95 -3.79 5.16 -0.45
N HIS A 96 -3.47 4.28 0.51
CA HIS A 96 -3.36 2.85 0.25
C HIS A 96 -4.67 2.29 -0.29
N PHE A 97 -5.77 2.43 0.46
CA PHE A 97 -7.11 1.99 0.04
C PHE A 97 -7.48 2.45 -1.38
N VAL A 98 -7.26 3.73 -1.68
CA VAL A 98 -7.63 4.31 -2.98
C VAL A 98 -6.77 3.75 -4.10
N MET A 99 -5.50 3.46 -3.88
CA MET A 99 -4.67 2.85 -4.92
C MET A 99 -5.05 1.37 -5.15
N ASP A 100 -5.20 0.61 -4.07
CA ASP A 100 -5.53 -0.82 -4.09
C ASP A 100 -6.86 -1.09 -4.78
N SER A 101 -7.92 -0.37 -4.36
CA SER A 101 -9.27 -0.53 -4.92
C SER A 101 -9.34 -0.25 -6.42
N TYR A 102 -8.42 0.58 -6.96
CA TYR A 102 -8.31 0.83 -8.40
C TYR A 102 -7.45 -0.22 -9.12
N CYS A 103 -6.43 -0.76 -8.47
CA CYS A 103 -5.41 -1.58 -9.11
C CYS A 103 -5.68 -3.09 -9.01
N HIS A 104 -6.13 -3.58 -7.85
CA HIS A 104 -6.21 -5.01 -7.57
C HIS A 104 -7.11 -5.78 -8.51
N GLY A 105 -8.24 -5.21 -8.95
CA GLY A 105 -9.06 -5.85 -9.98
C GLY A 105 -8.26 -6.20 -11.25
N TYR A 106 -7.38 -5.31 -11.69
CA TYR A 106 -6.53 -5.60 -12.85
C TYR A 106 -5.36 -6.53 -12.51
N ILE A 107 -4.73 -6.38 -11.34
CA ILE A 107 -3.61 -7.25 -10.95
C ILE A 107 -4.06 -8.70 -10.88
N GLU A 108 -5.18 -8.97 -10.20
CA GLU A 108 -5.78 -10.29 -10.09
C GLU A 108 -6.13 -10.85 -11.46
N ARG A 109 -6.75 -10.02 -12.32
CA ARG A 109 -7.08 -10.45 -13.69
C ARG A 109 -5.84 -10.77 -14.53
N LYS A 110 -4.75 -10.04 -14.34
CA LYS A 110 -3.48 -10.29 -15.03
C LYS A 110 -2.77 -11.53 -14.49
N ASP A 111 -2.82 -11.77 -13.18
CA ASP A 111 -2.29 -12.99 -12.56
C ASP A 111 -2.99 -14.23 -13.11
N GLU A 112 -4.32 -14.24 -13.15
CA GLU A 112 -5.11 -15.35 -13.72
C GLU A 112 -4.78 -15.68 -15.18
N LEU A 113 -4.44 -14.66 -15.99
CA LEU A 113 -4.29 -14.79 -17.44
C LEU A 113 -2.84 -14.89 -17.91
N SER A 114 -1.86 -14.69 -17.03
CA SER A 114 -0.43 -14.73 -17.37
C SER A 114 0.33 -15.70 -16.49
N LYS A 115 1.64 -15.83 -16.70
CA LYS A 115 2.52 -16.64 -15.83
C LYS A 115 3.14 -15.80 -14.71
N ALA A 116 2.90 -14.49 -14.71
CA ALA A 116 3.42 -13.58 -13.70
C ALA A 116 2.49 -13.56 -12.49
N SER A 117 3.01 -13.96 -11.32
CA SER A 117 2.29 -13.90 -10.06
C SER A 117 1.85 -12.48 -9.72
N HIS A 118 0.81 -12.35 -8.88
CA HIS A 118 0.42 -11.09 -8.24
C HIS A 118 1.61 -10.28 -7.70
N GLY A 119 2.44 -10.92 -6.87
CA GLY A 119 3.62 -10.28 -6.28
C GLY A 119 4.66 -9.85 -7.32
N ARG A 120 4.77 -10.59 -8.42
CA ARG A 120 5.65 -10.24 -9.53
C ARG A 120 5.16 -9.00 -10.26
N ILE A 121 3.86 -8.89 -10.53
CA ILE A 121 3.25 -7.71 -11.16
C ILE A 121 3.49 -6.48 -10.27
N GLU A 122 3.23 -6.61 -8.97
CA GLU A 122 3.48 -5.58 -7.97
C GLU A 122 4.95 -5.11 -7.97
N SER A 123 5.92 -6.02 -7.83
CA SER A 123 7.34 -5.64 -7.78
C SER A 123 7.86 -5.06 -9.09
N GLN A 124 7.35 -5.50 -10.24
CA GLN A 124 7.64 -4.84 -11.52
C GLN A 124 7.06 -3.44 -11.58
N PHE A 125 5.93 -3.17 -10.92
CA PHE A 125 5.35 -1.83 -10.88
C PHE A 125 6.21 -0.86 -10.05
N ASP A 126 6.73 -1.31 -8.89
CA ASP A 126 7.74 -0.54 -8.14
C ASP A 126 8.97 -0.23 -9.02
N ARG A 127 9.48 -1.24 -9.74
CA ARG A 127 10.61 -1.08 -10.67
C ARG A 127 10.31 -0.06 -11.77
N TYR A 128 9.14 -0.16 -12.42
CA TYR A 128 8.70 0.76 -13.47
C TYR A 128 8.65 2.21 -12.98
N LEU A 129 8.07 2.44 -11.79
CA LEU A 129 7.97 3.78 -11.21
C LEU A 129 9.33 4.34 -10.80
N LEU A 130 10.22 3.51 -10.25
CA LEU A 130 11.59 3.91 -9.92
C LEU A 130 12.34 4.41 -11.15
N ILE A 131 12.27 3.67 -12.27
CA ILE A 131 12.89 4.07 -13.54
C ILE A 131 12.26 5.35 -14.08
N LYS A 132 10.93 5.44 -14.06
CA LYS A 132 10.19 6.62 -14.52
C LYS A 132 10.59 7.90 -13.77
N ASP A 133 10.97 7.77 -12.50
CA ASP A 133 11.44 8.87 -11.66
C ASP A 133 12.99 9.04 -11.68
N GLY A 134 13.70 8.31 -12.55
CA GLY A 134 15.15 8.46 -12.75
C GLY A 134 16.03 7.71 -11.74
N TYR A 135 15.49 6.74 -11.01
CA TYR A 135 16.24 5.93 -10.06
C TYR A 135 16.65 4.56 -10.64
N ASP A 136 17.80 4.06 -10.17
CA ASP A 136 18.19 2.66 -10.34
C ASP A 136 17.37 1.79 -9.38
N PRO A 137 16.50 0.88 -9.87
CA PRO A 137 15.56 0.15 -9.03
C PRO A 137 16.20 -0.73 -7.97
N VAL A 138 17.38 -1.27 -8.26
CA VAL A 138 18.04 -2.23 -7.37
C VAL A 138 18.93 -1.49 -6.36
N LYS A 139 19.50 -0.33 -6.74
CA LYS A 139 20.29 0.49 -5.82
C LYS A 139 19.44 1.36 -4.89
N LYS A 140 18.31 1.89 -5.37
CA LYS A 140 17.46 2.79 -4.59
C LYS A 140 16.97 2.08 -3.33
N LYS A 141 17.20 2.71 -2.18
CA LYS A 141 16.59 2.24 -0.93
C LYS A 141 15.13 2.65 -0.95
N VAL A 142 14.20 1.71 -1.06
CA VAL A 142 12.74 1.97 -1.01
C VAL A 142 12.23 2.16 0.42
N THR A 143 12.99 1.73 1.43
CA THR A 143 12.67 1.88 2.87
C THR A 143 13.12 3.22 3.48
N PHE A 144 13.40 4.23 2.65
CA PHE A 144 13.95 5.52 3.11
C PHE A 144 12.96 6.36 3.92
N SER A 145 11.67 6.20 3.65
CA SER A 145 10.56 6.81 4.39
C SER A 145 10.26 6.08 5.71
N LEU A 146 10.59 4.78 5.81
CA LEU A 146 10.33 3.97 6.99
C LEU A 146 11.26 4.36 8.15
N ARG A 147 10.71 5.12 9.09
CA ARG A 147 11.39 5.58 10.31
C ARG A 147 10.61 5.12 11.55
N PRO A 148 10.70 3.84 11.96
CA PRO A 148 9.98 3.34 13.11
C PRO A 148 10.28 4.19 14.33
N ASP A 149 9.24 4.66 15.01
CA ASP A 149 9.33 5.51 16.19
C ASP A 149 8.25 5.11 17.19
N ARG A 150 8.53 5.28 18.49
CA ARG A 150 7.60 4.90 19.56
C ARG A 150 6.39 5.83 19.64
N LYS A 151 6.55 7.15 19.42
CA LYS A 151 5.41 8.08 19.44
C LYS A 151 4.44 7.76 18.31
N MET A 152 4.97 7.44 17.13
CA MET A 152 4.14 6.96 16.02
C MET A 152 3.46 5.63 16.34
N ALA A 153 4.17 4.66 16.92
CA ALA A 153 3.57 3.40 17.34
C ALA A 153 2.45 3.61 18.37
N HIS A 154 2.62 4.58 19.27
CA HIS A 154 1.62 4.98 20.24
C HIS A 154 0.34 5.47 19.54
N VAL A 155 0.48 6.44 18.62
CA VAL A 155 -0.65 6.96 17.81
C VAL A 155 -1.39 5.84 17.07
N ILE A 156 -0.65 4.94 16.41
CA ILE A 156 -1.26 3.82 15.68
C ILE A 156 -1.95 2.83 16.64
N SER A 157 -1.37 2.54 17.81
CA SER A 157 -1.99 1.68 18.82
C SER A 157 -3.28 2.27 19.40
N GLN A 158 -3.40 3.60 19.48
CA GLN A 158 -4.64 4.25 19.87
C GLN A 158 -5.74 4.07 18.82
N LEU A 159 -5.40 3.99 17.53
CA LEU A 159 -6.34 3.73 16.44
C LEU A 159 -6.75 2.26 16.33
N PHE A 160 -5.83 1.34 16.65
CA PHE A 160 -6.05 -0.11 16.63
C PHE A 160 -5.82 -0.71 18.03
N PRO A 161 -6.74 -0.49 18.98
CA PRO A 161 -6.52 -0.82 20.40
C PRO A 161 -6.44 -2.32 20.70
N VAL A 162 -6.68 -3.17 19.70
CA VAL A 162 -6.43 -4.62 19.78
C VAL A 162 -4.93 -4.92 19.99
N TRP A 163 -4.05 -4.01 19.56
CA TRP A 163 -2.60 -4.19 19.64
C TRP A 163 -1.96 -3.11 20.51
N ASP A 164 -1.09 -3.53 21.43
CA ASP A 164 -0.35 -2.59 22.27
C ASP A 164 0.76 -1.84 21.50
N GLU A 165 1.24 -0.73 22.07
CA GLU A 165 2.32 0.08 21.47
C GLU A 165 3.57 -0.77 21.14
N LYS A 166 3.90 -1.76 21.97
CA LYS A 166 5.06 -2.63 21.76
C LYS A 166 4.91 -3.49 20.52
N THR A 167 3.72 -4.06 20.31
CA THR A 167 3.37 -4.87 19.15
C THR A 167 3.40 -4.04 17.88
N ILE A 168 2.79 -2.86 17.90
CA ILE A 168 2.85 -1.92 16.76
C ILE A 168 4.29 -1.51 16.48
N TYR A 169 5.05 -1.07 17.48
CA TYR A 169 6.44 -0.64 17.29
C TYR A 169 7.31 -1.77 16.70
N LYS A 170 7.11 -3.01 17.17
CA LYS A 170 7.78 -4.18 16.59
C LYS A 170 7.36 -4.41 15.13
N THR A 171 6.07 -4.28 14.81
CA THR A 171 5.53 -4.37 13.44
C THR A 171 6.25 -3.40 12.48
N LEU A 172 6.36 -2.13 12.88
CA LEU A 172 7.03 -1.10 12.06
C LEU A 172 8.53 -1.39 11.88
N LYS A 173 9.20 -1.91 12.93
CA LYS A 173 10.61 -2.31 12.88
C LYS A 173 10.82 -3.53 11.98
N ASP A 174 9.98 -4.54 12.12
CA ASP A 174 10.02 -5.75 11.32
C ASP A 174 9.83 -5.42 9.84
N GLN A 175 8.86 -4.56 9.49
CA GLN A 175 8.65 -4.10 8.11
C GLN A 175 9.93 -3.52 7.51
N LYS A 176 10.55 -2.58 8.21
CA LYS A 176 11.82 -2.00 7.77
C LYS A 176 12.93 -3.04 7.67
N PHE A 177 13.01 -3.97 8.63
CA PHE A 177 14.04 -5.01 8.65
C PHE A 177 13.90 -5.95 7.44
N TYR A 178 12.72 -6.54 7.23
CA TYR A 178 12.48 -7.49 6.15
C TYR A 178 12.63 -6.84 4.78
N LEU A 179 12.10 -5.63 4.57
CA LEU A 179 12.28 -4.92 3.31
C LEU A 179 13.75 -4.55 3.03
N ASN A 180 14.54 -4.23 4.07
CA ASN A 180 15.99 -4.04 3.90
C ASN A 180 16.73 -5.35 3.60
N LEU A 181 16.26 -6.47 4.14
CA LEU A 181 16.84 -7.78 3.88
C LEU A 181 16.63 -8.19 2.41
N LEU A 182 15.41 -7.97 1.89
CA LEU A 182 15.01 -8.23 0.51
C LEU A 182 15.68 -7.29 -0.50
N LYS A 183 16.17 -6.13 -0.04
CA LYS A 183 17.01 -5.24 -0.83
C LYS A 183 18.40 -5.86 -1.00
N ASP A 184 18.75 -6.29 -2.21
CA ASP A 184 20.16 -6.48 -2.58
C ASP A 184 20.37 -6.65 -4.09
N ASN A 185 21.57 -6.32 -4.56
CA ASN A 185 22.04 -6.56 -5.92
C ASN A 185 22.95 -7.81 -5.97
N SER A 186 23.36 -8.33 -4.81
CA SER A 186 24.20 -9.51 -4.71
C SER A 186 23.43 -10.76 -5.12
N LYS A 187 23.83 -11.35 -6.26
CA LYS A 187 23.34 -12.65 -6.73
C LYS A 187 23.47 -13.74 -5.67
N LEU A 188 24.57 -13.73 -4.91
CA LEU A 188 24.81 -14.69 -3.83
C LEU A 188 23.79 -14.52 -2.69
N LYS A 189 23.58 -13.30 -2.20
CA LYS A 189 22.59 -13.07 -1.13
C LYS A 189 21.17 -13.41 -1.60
N ARG A 190 20.80 -13.02 -2.83
CA ARG A 190 19.49 -13.38 -3.42
C ARG A 190 19.30 -14.89 -3.49
N TRP A 191 20.34 -15.63 -3.88
CA TRP A 191 20.31 -17.09 -3.91
C TRP A 191 20.14 -17.68 -2.50
N ILE A 192 20.90 -17.20 -1.50
CA ILE A 192 20.78 -17.63 -0.10
C ILE A 192 19.38 -17.35 0.44
N LEU A 193 18.87 -16.13 0.25
CA LEU A 193 17.53 -15.74 0.67
C LEU A 193 16.46 -16.61 0.00
N SER A 194 16.58 -16.84 -1.30
CA SER A 194 15.65 -17.67 -2.05
C SER A 194 15.60 -19.10 -1.51
N LYS A 195 16.76 -19.71 -1.23
CA LYS A 195 16.83 -21.06 -0.62
C LYS A 195 16.31 -21.07 0.81
N GLY A 196 16.57 -20.03 1.59
CA GLY A 196 16.03 -19.86 2.93
C GLY A 196 14.50 -19.77 2.93
N MET A 197 13.91 -18.99 2.01
CA MET A 197 12.46 -18.85 1.85
C MET A 197 11.79 -20.18 1.47
N ASP A 198 12.39 -20.93 0.55
CA ASP A 198 11.89 -22.26 0.17
C ASP A 198 11.89 -23.22 1.36
N LYS A 199 12.97 -23.23 2.15
CA LYS A 199 13.09 -24.05 3.36
C LYS A 199 12.07 -23.67 4.44
N LEU A 200 11.73 -22.38 4.53
CA LEU A 200 10.78 -21.85 5.50
C LEU A 200 9.34 -21.86 4.98
N HIS A 201 9.08 -22.39 3.78
CA HIS A 201 7.77 -22.40 3.12
C HIS A 201 7.12 -21.01 2.98
N VAL A 202 7.95 -19.99 2.74
CA VAL A 202 7.54 -18.58 2.56
C VAL A 202 7.99 -18.06 1.18
N SER A 203 7.89 -18.90 0.14
CA SER A 203 8.40 -18.60 -1.20
C SER A 203 7.74 -17.40 -1.87
N SER A 204 6.54 -16.98 -1.45
CA SER A 204 5.89 -15.75 -1.92
C SER A 204 6.69 -14.48 -1.62
N PHE A 205 7.55 -14.49 -0.60
CA PHE A 205 8.45 -13.34 -0.32
C PHE A 205 9.51 -13.12 -1.40
N LYS A 206 9.75 -14.10 -2.28
CA LYS A 206 10.69 -13.94 -3.40
C LYS A 206 10.23 -12.87 -4.38
N ASP A 207 8.92 -12.77 -4.56
CA ASP A 207 8.31 -11.85 -5.52
C ASP A 207 8.47 -10.39 -5.11
N LEU A 208 8.83 -10.14 -3.84
CA LEU A 208 9.07 -8.81 -3.28
C LEU A 208 10.45 -8.26 -3.62
N MET A 209 11.36 -9.11 -4.12
CA MET A 209 12.69 -8.68 -4.53
C MET A 209 12.61 -7.97 -5.88
N LEU A 210 12.94 -6.67 -5.91
CA LEU A 210 13.05 -5.93 -7.17
C LEU A 210 14.10 -6.57 -8.10
N THR A 211 13.75 -6.83 -9.36
CA THR A 211 14.68 -7.42 -10.32
C THR A 211 15.47 -6.38 -11.09
N GLU A 212 16.71 -6.74 -11.43
CA GLU A 212 17.57 -5.93 -12.31
C GLU A 212 16.91 -5.80 -13.69
N GLU A 213 16.50 -6.93 -14.24
CA GLU A 213 15.87 -7.01 -15.55
C GLU A 213 14.38 -6.71 -15.49
N ASN A 214 13.92 -6.03 -16.54
CA ASN A 214 12.51 -5.84 -16.80
C ASN A 214 11.88 -7.16 -17.22
N ASP A 215 10.66 -7.40 -16.80
CA ASP A 215 9.88 -8.53 -17.26
C ASP A 215 8.97 -8.11 -18.44
N PRO A 216 9.25 -8.56 -19.68
CA PRO A 216 8.45 -8.16 -20.84
C PRO A 216 6.99 -8.66 -20.75
N GLU A 217 6.72 -9.72 -19.98
CA GLU A 217 5.39 -10.34 -19.88
C GLU A 217 4.37 -9.45 -19.15
N VAL A 218 4.84 -8.53 -18.32
CA VAL A 218 3.98 -7.59 -17.56
C VAL A 218 4.14 -6.15 -18.03
N ALA A 219 4.79 -5.91 -19.17
CA ALA A 219 4.97 -4.56 -19.70
C ALA A 219 3.64 -3.83 -19.95
N ASP A 220 2.60 -4.55 -20.41
CA ASP A 220 1.23 -4.03 -20.52
C ASP A 220 0.67 -3.63 -19.15
N ALA A 221 0.88 -4.47 -18.14
CA ALA A 221 0.39 -4.23 -16.79
C ALA A 221 0.97 -2.95 -16.19
N MET A 222 2.25 -2.64 -16.45
CA MET A 222 2.87 -1.41 -15.96
C MET A 222 2.15 -0.16 -16.48
N LEU A 223 1.81 -0.16 -17.77
CA LEU A 223 1.06 0.94 -18.38
C LEU A 223 -0.35 1.04 -17.83
N ARG A 224 -1.03 -0.10 -17.63
CA ARG A 224 -2.39 -0.11 -17.07
C ARG A 224 -2.40 0.41 -15.63
N LEU A 225 -1.51 -0.08 -14.77
CA LEU A 225 -1.41 0.31 -13.37
C LEU A 225 -1.06 1.80 -13.19
N ASP A 226 -0.20 2.35 -14.07
CA ASP A 226 0.12 3.78 -14.06
C ASP A 226 -1.11 4.65 -14.40
N LYS A 227 -1.96 4.22 -15.35
CA LYS A 227 -3.23 4.90 -15.66
C LYS A 227 -4.25 4.78 -14.53
N LEU A 228 -4.39 3.59 -13.95
CA LEU A 228 -5.27 3.37 -12.80
C LEU A 228 -4.83 4.22 -11.61
N SER A 229 -3.53 4.35 -11.37
CA SER A 229 -2.94 5.24 -10.35
C SER A 229 -3.25 6.72 -10.62
N VAL A 230 -3.31 7.14 -11.89
CA VAL A 230 -3.74 8.51 -12.24
C VAL A 230 -5.22 8.70 -11.92
N ASN A 231 -6.08 7.73 -12.25
CA ASN A 231 -7.50 7.80 -11.91
C ASN A 231 -7.72 7.85 -10.38
N ALA A 232 -6.99 7.02 -9.63
CA ALA A 232 -6.98 6.99 -8.17
C ALA A 232 -6.54 8.33 -7.57
N LEU A 233 -5.46 8.93 -8.09
CA LEU A 233 -4.93 10.21 -7.64
C LEU A 233 -5.95 11.35 -7.80
N GLU A 234 -6.73 11.34 -8.88
CA GLU A 234 -7.75 12.35 -9.12
C GLU A 234 -9.00 12.16 -8.26
N HIS A 235 -9.28 10.93 -7.80
CA HIS A 235 -10.39 10.65 -6.89
C HIS A 235 -10.03 10.95 -5.42
N TYR A 236 -8.76 10.75 -5.05
CA TYR A 236 -8.29 10.86 -3.67
C TYR A 236 -8.74 12.13 -2.93
N PRO A 237 -8.69 13.36 -3.47
CA PRO A 237 -9.08 14.56 -2.72
C PRO A 237 -10.53 14.55 -2.24
N LYS A 238 -11.45 13.96 -3.02
CA LYS A 238 -12.85 13.80 -2.64
C LYS A 238 -12.97 12.86 -1.43
N LEU A 239 -12.30 11.72 -1.49
CA LEU A 239 -12.32 10.71 -0.44
C LEU A 239 -11.62 11.19 0.83
N ALA A 240 -10.50 11.91 0.70
CA ALA A 240 -9.83 12.55 1.82
C ALA A 240 -10.73 13.58 2.52
N LYS A 241 -11.47 14.39 1.75
CA LYS A 241 -12.45 15.33 2.32
C LYS A 241 -13.56 14.59 3.07
N SER A 242 -14.10 13.51 2.49
CA SER A 242 -15.13 12.70 3.14
C SER A 242 -14.62 12.04 4.44
N LEU A 243 -13.40 11.49 4.43
CA LEU A 243 -12.77 10.94 5.63
C LEU A 243 -12.67 12.00 6.73
N ILE A 244 -12.21 13.21 6.40
CA ILE A 244 -12.08 14.31 7.37
C ILE A 244 -13.45 14.68 7.95
N GLY A 245 -14.48 14.80 7.11
CA GLY A 245 -15.85 15.08 7.55
C GLY A 245 -16.41 14.00 8.47
N TYR A 246 -16.26 12.73 8.09
CA TYR A 246 -16.66 11.58 8.88
C TYR A 246 -15.97 11.55 10.25
N LEU A 247 -14.64 11.75 10.28
CA LEU A 247 -13.86 11.68 11.50
C LEU A 247 -14.08 12.88 12.42
N LEU A 248 -14.16 14.11 11.90
CA LEU A 248 -14.21 15.32 12.72
C LEU A 248 -15.62 15.82 13.01
N HIS A 249 -16.56 15.63 12.09
CA HIS A 249 -17.90 16.21 12.14
C HIS A 249 -18.99 15.15 12.23
N GLY A 250 -18.65 13.90 11.92
CA GLY A 250 -19.60 12.81 11.94
C GLY A 250 -20.53 12.74 10.75
N ASP A 251 -20.14 13.40 9.65
CA ASP A 251 -20.81 13.33 8.36
C ASP A 251 -20.91 11.88 7.87
N GLU A 252 -21.83 11.59 6.94
CA GLU A 252 -21.86 10.27 6.29
C GLU A 252 -20.60 10.07 5.41
N PRO A 253 -19.97 8.88 5.47
CA PRO A 253 -18.82 8.57 4.62
C PRO A 253 -19.24 8.45 3.15
N ASP A 254 -18.32 8.76 2.25
CA ASP A 254 -18.53 8.59 0.81
C ASP A 254 -18.88 7.12 0.52
N PRO A 255 -19.92 6.84 -0.29
CA PRO A 255 -20.32 5.47 -0.62
C PRO A 255 -19.18 4.62 -1.20
N TYR A 256 -18.15 5.24 -1.78
CA TYR A 256 -16.97 4.54 -2.28
C TYR A 256 -16.21 3.77 -1.17
N PHE A 257 -16.32 4.16 0.10
CA PHE A 257 -15.75 3.39 1.21
C PHE A 257 -16.43 2.05 1.46
N ARG A 258 -17.54 1.73 0.78
CA ARG A 258 -18.13 0.38 0.76
C ARG A 258 -17.31 -0.63 -0.05
N ASN A 259 -16.35 -0.17 -0.85
CA ASN A 259 -15.38 -1.06 -1.49
C ASN A 259 -14.35 -1.54 -0.43
N HIS A 260 -13.80 -2.73 -0.64
CA HIS A 260 -12.64 -3.25 0.08
C HIS A 260 -11.35 -3.02 -0.72
N PHE A 261 -10.21 -3.50 -0.22
CA PHE A 261 -8.89 -3.30 -0.82
C PHE A 261 -8.65 -4.25 -2.00
N CYS A 262 -9.28 -5.43 -1.98
CA CYS A 262 -9.16 -6.48 -2.99
C CYS A 262 -9.96 -6.20 -4.29
N GLN A 263 -9.95 -7.17 -5.21
CA GLN A 263 -10.69 -7.15 -6.48
C GLN A 263 -12.21 -7.17 -6.31
N LYS A 264 -12.90 -6.32 -7.06
CA LYS A 264 -14.37 -6.26 -7.10
C LYS A 264 -14.96 -7.48 -7.79
N GLU A 265 -16.23 -7.81 -7.55
CA GLU A 265 -16.90 -8.98 -8.14
C GLU A 265 -16.82 -9.03 -9.68
N ASP A 266 -16.82 -7.88 -10.34
CA ASP A 266 -16.78 -7.72 -11.79
C ASP A 266 -15.36 -7.67 -12.39
N TYR A 267 -14.31 -7.92 -11.61
CA TYR A 267 -12.93 -7.80 -12.09
C TYR A 267 -12.59 -8.69 -13.29
N LYS A 268 -13.32 -9.79 -13.47
CA LYS A 268 -13.15 -10.73 -14.59
C LYS A 268 -13.47 -10.10 -15.95
N ASP A 269 -14.28 -9.05 -15.96
CA ASP A 269 -14.64 -8.31 -17.17
C ASP A 269 -13.57 -7.28 -17.57
N ILE A 270 -12.55 -7.06 -16.72
CA ILE A 270 -11.46 -6.14 -17.03
C ILE A 270 -10.59 -6.72 -18.16
N PRO A 271 -10.45 -6.01 -19.30
CA PRO A 271 -9.65 -6.53 -20.40
C PRO A 271 -8.15 -6.41 -20.10
N VAL A 272 -7.43 -7.53 -20.27
CA VAL A 272 -5.96 -7.59 -20.33
C VAL A 272 -5.56 -7.54 -21.80
N LEU A 273 -4.96 -6.42 -22.21
CA LEU A 273 -4.68 -6.13 -23.61
C LEU A 273 -3.19 -6.36 -23.91
N PRO A 274 -2.84 -6.80 -25.13
CA PRO A 274 -1.47 -6.76 -25.60
C PRO A 274 -0.88 -5.34 -25.51
N LEU A 275 0.43 -5.24 -25.25
CA LEU A 275 1.13 -3.97 -25.03
C LEU A 275 0.84 -2.89 -26.08
N ALA A 276 0.73 -3.28 -27.37
CA ALA A 276 0.45 -2.36 -28.46
C ALA A 276 -0.92 -1.66 -28.31
N LEU A 277 -1.96 -2.43 -27.97
CA LEU A 277 -3.32 -1.91 -27.76
C LEU A 277 -3.43 -1.17 -26.41
N GLU A 278 -2.69 -1.65 -25.40
CA GLU A 278 -2.67 -1.02 -24.10
C GLU A 278 -2.18 0.43 -24.20
N ARG A 279 -1.23 0.78 -25.06
CA ARG A 279 -0.77 2.17 -25.22
C ARG A 279 -1.90 3.17 -25.52
N SER A 280 -2.91 2.78 -26.30
CA SER A 280 -4.07 3.61 -26.65
C SER A 280 -5.27 3.44 -25.73
N TYR A 281 -5.27 2.42 -24.86
CA TYR A 281 -6.41 2.13 -23.99
C TYR A 281 -6.62 3.22 -22.93
N ARG A 282 -7.86 3.69 -22.76
CA ARG A 282 -8.25 4.66 -21.74
C ARG A 282 -9.02 3.96 -20.62
N THR A 283 -8.57 4.14 -19.39
CA THR A 283 -9.28 3.68 -18.19
C THR A 283 -10.35 4.70 -17.83
N TYR A 284 -11.61 4.29 -17.78
CA TYR A 284 -12.68 5.15 -17.26
C TYR A 284 -12.55 5.28 -15.74
N ARG A 285 -13.00 6.40 -15.17
CA ARG A 285 -13.16 6.50 -13.71
C ARG A 285 -14.24 5.49 -13.30
N GLN A 286 -13.93 4.63 -12.34
CA GLN A 286 -14.96 3.92 -11.61
C GLN A 286 -15.88 4.97 -10.98
N ARG A 287 -17.18 4.89 -11.29
CA ARG A 287 -18.20 5.80 -10.78
C ARG A 287 -18.47 5.51 -9.31
#